data_AF-A0A9D8XTW8-F1
#
_entry.id   AF-A0A9D8XTW8-F1
#
_cell.length_a   1.000
_cell.length_b   1.000
_cell.length_c   1.000
_cell.angle_alpha   90.00
_cell.angle_beta   90.00
_cell.angle_gamma   90.00
#
_symmetry.space_group_name_H-M   'P 1'
#
loop_
_entity.id
_entity.type
_entity.pdbx_description
1 polymer ?
#
loop_
_entity_poly.entity_id
_entity_poly.type
_entity_poly.pdbx_seq_one_letter_code
_entity_poly.pdbx_strand_id
1 'polypeptide(L)'
;MSILKYPFIKLALALMAGRLLLSVFTELAVLYWLVAALFLLLLLLLLRVCLHKRLWLWRRFSLWLFLASMALLYAAYVLHLEKLPSLSEQESSYCAVLLSPPVEKPKSYQCELREIKPSAGFALLRPKSKWQLYLAKDSASAALHTGDVLYFRCRLEGLAEPALMDAYPDSLRAAAKRRPQAFDYHRFLRRKGFVATAYVPAGQWGKDENRHCFPLRRQAEQLRYRCVQRYENAGIEGEALALIAALTLGEKSQFEDQARNRYSSIGVSHILAVSGMHVGIICQLISLFIGGLPRSNRWLLWLRQSLLIVLLWAYALLTGMSASVLRAVLMYTVAALAICLQRKAYTWNSLAFAACAMLLWQPAYFYDLGFQLSFVAVASILLWQPYFQQAFALSADSPLQSMMTASSVMMNTQDHSKALHSFWRRLLRLLRKSFDYFKELFCLSLAAQIGTAPLSAYYFHQFSNVFWLSNLLLVPLALPLTYLGIALLCLSDLPLLGPLLSSLLEMALRLFIRISESLSSLPLSSTQHLYPSLAETSLLYVLLFSLFFLLRSNKWHYYVDQFFRGRRKVIWKLQ
;
A
#
# COMPACT_ATOMS: atom_id res chain seq x y z
N MET A 1 23.53 9.35 -4.13
CA MET A 1 23.41 8.34 -3.05
C MET A 1 23.35 6.92 -3.61
N SER A 2 24.19 5.98 -3.15
CA SER A 2 24.03 4.56 -3.47
C SER A 2 22.96 3.97 -2.54
N ILE A 3 21.80 3.62 -3.09
CA ILE A 3 20.66 3.08 -2.33
C ILE A 3 21.06 1.77 -1.63
N LEU A 4 21.97 0.99 -2.23
CA LEU A 4 22.57 -0.21 -1.65
C LEU A 4 23.45 0.04 -0.40
N LYS A 5 23.60 1.28 0.09
CA LYS A 5 24.26 1.54 1.38
C LYS A 5 23.39 1.10 2.57
N TYR A 6 22.07 1.01 2.40
CA TYR A 6 21.16 0.67 3.49
C TYR A 6 21.03 -0.87 3.64
N PRO A 7 21.22 -1.41 4.85
CA PRO A 7 21.25 -2.86 5.08
C PRO A 7 19.90 -3.53 4.79
N PHE A 8 18.79 -2.93 5.24
CA PHE A 8 17.46 -3.52 5.03
C PHE A 8 17.05 -3.56 3.57
N ILE A 9 17.57 -2.67 2.71
CA ILE A 9 17.28 -2.72 1.26
C ILE A 9 17.83 -4.00 0.66
N LYS A 10 19.04 -4.39 1.04
CA LYS A 10 19.65 -5.63 0.56
C LYS A 10 18.84 -6.85 1.03
N LEU A 11 18.43 -6.85 2.29
CA LEU A 11 17.60 -7.91 2.86
C LEU A 11 16.23 -8.01 2.15
N ALA A 12 15.55 -6.88 1.95
CA ALA A 12 14.28 -6.83 1.25
C ALA A 12 14.39 -7.36 -0.18
N LEU A 13 15.44 -6.98 -0.91
CA LEU A 13 15.73 -7.51 -2.24
C LEU A 13 15.96 -9.01 -2.23
N ALA A 14 16.69 -9.54 -1.24
CA ALA A 14 16.91 -10.98 -1.10
C ALA A 14 15.61 -11.74 -0.81
N LEU A 15 14.75 -11.23 0.08
CA LEU A 15 13.45 -11.85 0.39
C LEU A 15 12.51 -11.84 -0.84
N MET A 16 12.45 -10.71 -1.56
CA MET A 16 11.67 -10.61 -2.79
C MET A 16 12.21 -11.55 -3.88
N ALA A 17 13.53 -11.62 -4.05
CA ALA A 17 14.17 -12.54 -4.99
C ALA A 17 13.89 -14.00 -4.60
N GLY A 18 13.93 -14.35 -3.32
CA GLY A 18 13.57 -15.68 -2.83
C GLY A 18 12.15 -16.07 -3.21
N ARG A 19 11.18 -15.14 -3.06
CA ARG A 19 9.81 -15.40 -3.48
C ARG A 19 9.64 -15.54 -4.99
N LEU A 20 10.38 -14.74 -5.78
CA LEU A 20 10.38 -14.86 -7.23
C LEU A 20 11.01 -16.17 -7.71
N LEU A 21 12.08 -16.64 -7.06
CA LEU A 21 12.69 -17.94 -7.36
C LEU A 21 11.69 -19.08 -7.17
N LEU A 22 10.75 -18.94 -6.24
CA LEU A 22 9.67 -19.90 -6.05
C LEU A 22 8.68 -20.00 -7.20
N SER A 23 8.56 -18.96 -8.02
CA SER A 23 7.75 -19.07 -9.24
C SER A 23 8.42 -19.91 -10.33
N VAL A 24 9.72 -20.19 -10.19
CA VAL A 24 10.53 -20.97 -11.14
C VAL A 24 10.81 -22.37 -10.60
N PHE A 25 11.04 -22.52 -9.29
CA PHE A 25 11.37 -23.79 -8.64
C PHE A 25 10.26 -24.21 -7.67
N THR A 26 9.63 -25.36 -7.94
CA THR A 26 8.53 -25.93 -7.14
C THR A 26 8.99 -27.07 -6.21
N GLU A 27 10.13 -27.69 -6.50
CA GLU A 27 10.68 -28.85 -5.81
C GLU A 27 11.51 -28.45 -4.56
N LEU A 28 11.04 -28.87 -3.37
CA LEU A 28 11.71 -28.62 -2.07
C LEU A 28 13.15 -29.16 -2.02
N ALA A 29 13.41 -30.33 -2.60
CA ALA A 29 14.71 -31.00 -2.52
C ALA A 29 15.82 -30.22 -3.26
N VAL A 30 15.54 -29.77 -4.48
CA VAL A 30 16.49 -29.01 -5.32
C VAL A 30 16.90 -27.71 -4.62
N LEU A 31 15.95 -27.06 -3.96
CA LEU A 31 16.17 -25.80 -3.29
C LEU A 31 17.07 -25.96 -2.03
N TYR A 32 16.87 -27.00 -1.21
CA TYR A 32 17.74 -27.25 -0.06
C TYR A 32 19.19 -27.57 -0.45
N TRP A 33 19.40 -28.36 -1.51
CA TRP A 33 20.74 -28.64 -2.03
C TRP A 33 21.43 -27.39 -2.58
N LEU A 34 20.68 -26.51 -3.27
CA LEU A 34 21.20 -25.20 -3.71
C LEU A 34 21.56 -24.28 -2.53
N VAL A 35 20.73 -24.22 -1.49
CA VAL A 35 21.03 -23.47 -0.25
C VAL A 35 22.33 -23.98 0.38
N ALA A 36 22.44 -25.31 0.55
CA ALA A 36 23.60 -25.95 1.15
C ALA A 36 24.88 -25.68 0.34
N ALA A 37 24.81 -25.80 -0.99
CA ALA A 37 25.94 -25.53 -1.88
C ALA A 37 26.39 -24.06 -1.83
N LEU A 38 25.46 -23.11 -1.80
CA LEU A 38 25.79 -21.67 -1.74
C LEU A 38 26.28 -21.24 -0.35
N PHE A 39 25.76 -21.85 0.72
CA PHE A 39 26.28 -21.62 2.08
C PHE A 39 27.70 -22.17 2.24
N LEU A 40 27.97 -23.37 1.71
CA LEU A 40 29.31 -23.95 1.68
C LEU A 40 30.28 -23.07 0.87
N LEU A 41 29.84 -22.59 -0.30
CA LEU A 41 30.60 -21.64 -1.11
C LEU A 41 30.92 -20.36 -0.31
N LEU A 42 29.95 -19.83 0.44
CA LEU A 42 30.11 -18.63 1.26
C LEU A 42 31.15 -18.82 2.35
N LEU A 43 31.08 -19.96 3.06
CA LEU A 43 32.03 -20.33 4.10
C LEU A 43 33.45 -20.42 3.54
N LEU A 44 33.63 -21.10 2.39
CA LEU A 44 34.91 -21.25 1.70
C LEU A 44 35.49 -19.91 1.24
N LEU A 45 34.64 -18.99 0.77
CA LEU A 45 35.08 -17.67 0.34
C LEU A 45 35.43 -16.78 1.53
N LEU A 46 34.68 -16.83 2.64
CA LEU A 46 34.98 -16.11 3.89
C LEU A 46 36.32 -16.58 4.50
N LEU A 47 36.58 -17.90 4.46
CA LEU A 47 37.88 -18.48 4.80
C LEU A 47 38.99 -17.91 3.90
N ARG A 48 38.77 -17.86 2.58
CA ARG A 48 39.72 -17.23 1.64
C ARG A 48 39.92 -15.72 1.89
N VAL A 49 38.88 -14.98 2.29
CA VAL A 49 39.01 -13.55 2.66
C VAL A 49 39.89 -13.38 3.90
N CYS A 50 39.75 -14.24 4.90
CA CYS A 50 40.61 -14.23 6.08
C CYS A 50 42.07 -14.56 5.72
N LEU A 51 42.29 -15.33 4.65
CA LEU A 51 43.62 -15.76 4.19
C LEU A 51 44.27 -14.82 3.16
N HIS A 52 43.59 -13.81 2.60
CA HIS A 52 44.14 -12.97 1.53
C HIS A 52 43.87 -11.46 1.67
N LYS A 53 44.92 -10.63 1.50
CA LYS A 53 44.90 -9.17 1.77
C LYS A 53 44.03 -8.32 0.82
N ARG A 54 43.51 -8.86 -0.29
CA ARG A 54 42.73 -8.10 -1.30
C ARG A 54 41.24 -7.98 -0.93
N LEU A 55 40.94 -7.36 0.20
CA LEU A 55 39.64 -7.39 0.91
C LEU A 55 38.41 -6.82 0.16
N TRP A 56 38.56 -5.92 -0.82
CA TRP A 56 37.42 -5.15 -1.34
C TRP A 56 36.54 -5.91 -2.35
N LEU A 57 37.15 -6.60 -3.33
CA LEU A 57 36.41 -7.44 -4.29
C LEU A 57 35.70 -8.60 -3.57
N TRP A 58 36.40 -9.18 -2.59
CA TRP A 58 35.91 -10.28 -1.78
C TRP A 58 34.74 -9.88 -0.87
N ARG A 59 34.75 -8.68 -0.27
CA ARG A 59 33.61 -8.14 0.50
C ARG A 59 32.35 -7.94 -0.35
N ARG A 60 32.51 -7.58 -1.63
CA ARG A 60 31.36 -7.44 -2.54
C ARG A 60 30.81 -8.80 -2.95
N PHE A 61 31.70 -9.75 -3.26
CA PHE A 61 31.30 -11.11 -3.64
C PHE A 61 30.65 -11.86 -2.48
N SER A 62 31.23 -11.81 -1.27
CA SER A 62 30.65 -12.44 -0.07
C SER A 62 29.29 -11.85 0.30
N LEU A 63 29.08 -10.55 0.08
CA LEU A 63 27.78 -9.92 0.26
C LEU A 63 26.74 -10.46 -0.74
N TRP A 64 27.05 -10.50 -2.03
CA TRP A 64 26.12 -11.02 -3.04
C TRP A 64 25.77 -12.49 -2.79
N LEU A 65 26.75 -13.28 -2.36
CA LEU A 65 26.54 -14.67 -2.02
C LEU A 65 25.70 -14.85 -0.74
N PHE A 66 25.91 -14.03 0.30
CA PHE A 66 25.04 -14.00 1.48
C PHE A 66 23.60 -13.67 1.11
N LEU A 67 23.40 -12.72 0.21
CA LEU A 67 22.07 -12.37 -0.29
C LEU A 67 21.43 -13.50 -1.10
N ALA A 68 22.21 -14.20 -1.94
CA ALA A 68 21.75 -15.37 -2.67
C ALA A 68 21.37 -16.53 -1.73
N SER A 69 22.19 -16.82 -0.71
CA SER A 69 21.87 -17.84 0.30
C SER A 69 20.63 -17.48 1.12
N MET A 70 20.45 -16.20 1.45
CA MET A 70 19.24 -15.72 2.14
C MET A 70 18.00 -15.82 1.26
N ALA A 71 18.11 -15.49 -0.04
CA ALA A 71 17.01 -15.62 -0.98
C ALA A 71 16.55 -17.08 -1.08
N LEU A 72 17.48 -18.03 -1.19
CA LEU A 72 17.14 -19.44 -1.26
C LEU A 72 16.64 -20.00 0.08
N LEU A 73 17.22 -19.59 1.21
CA LEU A 73 16.74 -20.00 2.52
C LEU A 73 15.32 -19.49 2.78
N TYR A 74 15.02 -18.26 2.34
CA TYR A 74 13.67 -17.74 2.39
C TYR A 74 12.73 -18.50 1.46
N ALA A 75 13.15 -18.80 0.23
CA ALA A 75 12.36 -19.65 -0.67
C ALA A 75 12.05 -21.02 -0.04
N ALA A 76 13.01 -21.62 0.67
CA ALA A 76 12.83 -22.90 1.36
C ALA A 76 11.86 -22.77 2.54
N TYR A 77 11.99 -21.69 3.33
CA TYR A 77 11.05 -21.35 4.40
C TYR A 77 9.62 -21.19 3.87
N VAL A 78 9.45 -20.51 2.73
CA VAL A 78 8.13 -20.31 2.12
C VAL A 78 7.54 -21.63 1.62
N LEU A 79 8.31 -22.49 0.95
CA LEU A 79 7.84 -23.83 0.56
C LEU A 79 7.43 -24.67 1.77
N HIS A 80 8.18 -24.58 2.86
CA HIS A 80 7.84 -25.30 4.08
C HIS A 80 6.51 -24.81 4.67
N LEU A 81 6.26 -23.50 4.65
CA LEU A 81 4.99 -22.91 5.08
C LEU A 81 3.82 -23.23 4.15
N GLU A 82 4.06 -23.33 2.84
CA GLU A 82 3.03 -23.54 1.82
C GLU A 82 2.79 -25.02 1.47
N LYS A 83 3.45 -25.95 2.17
CA LYS A 83 3.24 -27.38 1.96
C LYS A 83 1.75 -27.70 2.16
N LEU A 84 1.08 -28.03 1.07
CA LEU A 84 -0.38 -28.24 1.06
C LEU A 84 -0.72 -29.35 2.05
N PRO A 85 -1.64 -29.13 3.01
CA PRO A 85 -2.20 -30.21 3.79
C PRO A 85 -2.90 -31.18 2.83
N SER A 86 -2.74 -32.48 3.06
CA SER A 86 -3.52 -33.51 2.38
C SER A 86 -4.99 -33.33 2.77
N LEU A 87 -5.78 -32.73 1.89
CA LEU A 87 -7.22 -32.61 2.09
C LEU A 87 -7.86 -33.98 1.87
N SER A 88 -8.76 -34.37 2.77
CA SER A 88 -9.56 -35.59 2.61
C SER A 88 -10.52 -35.39 1.43
N GLU A 89 -10.62 -36.39 0.56
CA GLU A 89 -11.62 -36.40 -0.51
C GLU A 89 -13.05 -36.62 0.01
N GLN A 90 -13.20 -37.03 1.27
CA GLN A 90 -14.46 -37.30 1.93
C GLN A 90 -14.98 -36.10 2.75
N GLU A 91 -16.30 -36.01 2.89
CA GLU A 91 -16.93 -35.04 3.79
C GLU A 91 -16.44 -35.24 5.23
N SER A 92 -15.86 -34.18 5.79
CA SER A 92 -15.29 -34.21 7.13
C SER A 92 -15.84 -33.03 7.94
N SER A 93 -15.88 -33.19 9.26
CA SER A 93 -16.22 -32.11 10.17
C SER A 93 -14.99 -31.27 10.47
N TYR A 94 -15.12 -29.96 10.32
CA TYR A 94 -14.05 -28.98 10.53
C TYR A 94 -14.44 -27.97 11.60
N CYS A 95 -13.42 -27.42 12.27
CA CYS A 95 -13.54 -26.30 13.20
C CYS A 95 -12.64 -25.17 12.71
N ALA A 96 -13.19 -23.98 12.54
CA ALA A 96 -12.43 -22.82 12.06
C ALA A 96 -12.89 -21.52 12.71
N VAL A 97 -11.99 -20.54 12.80
CA VAL A 97 -12.31 -19.18 13.24
C VAL A 97 -12.49 -18.25 12.05
N LEU A 98 -13.51 -17.40 12.11
CA LEU A 98 -13.76 -16.34 11.14
C LEU A 98 -12.70 -15.23 11.24
N LEU A 99 -12.01 -14.94 10.14
CA LEU A 99 -10.92 -13.96 10.06
C LEU A 99 -11.36 -12.57 9.65
N SER A 100 -12.52 -12.43 9.02
CA SER A 100 -13.05 -11.17 8.48
C SER A 100 -14.57 -11.20 8.53
N PRO A 101 -15.25 -10.04 8.54
CA PRO A 101 -16.70 -10.02 8.45
C PRO A 101 -17.16 -10.71 7.15
N PRO A 102 -18.32 -11.40 7.16
CA PRO A 102 -18.85 -12.02 5.97
C PRO A 102 -19.12 -10.97 4.89
N VAL A 103 -18.59 -11.20 3.67
CA VAL A 103 -18.86 -10.34 2.52
C VAL A 103 -20.10 -10.85 1.80
N GLU A 104 -21.13 -10.02 1.71
CA GLU A 104 -22.36 -10.39 1.02
C GLU A 104 -22.12 -10.58 -0.49
N LYS A 105 -22.58 -11.72 -1.01
CA LYS A 105 -22.65 -12.03 -2.45
C LYS A 105 -24.11 -12.28 -2.83
N PRO A 106 -24.48 -12.29 -4.13
CA PRO A 106 -25.87 -12.43 -4.55
C PRO A 106 -26.61 -13.62 -3.91
N LYS A 107 -25.95 -14.79 -3.78
CA LYS A 107 -26.53 -16.04 -3.29
C LYS A 107 -25.92 -16.59 -1.99
N SER A 108 -24.86 -15.98 -1.48
CA SER A 108 -24.09 -16.51 -0.34
C SER A 108 -23.37 -15.42 0.43
N TYR A 109 -22.90 -15.74 1.63
CA TYR A 109 -21.92 -14.93 2.35
C TYR A 109 -20.53 -15.55 2.19
N GLN A 110 -19.57 -14.76 1.70
CA GLN A 110 -18.18 -15.16 1.58
C GLN A 110 -17.46 -14.94 2.92
N CYS A 111 -16.93 -16.02 3.49
CA CYS A 111 -16.26 -16.04 4.79
C CYS A 111 -14.80 -16.48 4.64
N GLU A 112 -13.87 -15.68 5.19
CA GLU A 112 -12.46 -16.07 5.30
C GLU A 112 -12.24 -16.76 6.64
N LEU A 113 -11.78 -18.00 6.62
CA LEU A 113 -11.67 -18.85 7.82
C LEU A 113 -10.25 -19.36 8.01
N ARG A 114 -9.89 -19.64 9.26
CA ARG A 114 -8.65 -20.32 9.62
C ARG A 114 -8.95 -21.56 10.44
N GLU A 115 -8.43 -22.69 10.00
CA GLU A 115 -8.56 -23.96 10.72
C GLU A 115 -8.02 -23.84 12.16
N ILE A 116 -8.76 -24.37 13.12
CA ILE A 116 -8.36 -24.53 14.52
C ILE A 116 -8.46 -26.01 14.89
N LYS A 117 -7.45 -26.54 15.60
CA LYS A 117 -7.58 -27.88 16.20
C LYS A 117 -8.60 -27.84 17.33
N PRO A 118 -9.56 -28.79 17.41
CA PRO A 118 -10.60 -28.81 18.43
C PRO A 118 -10.06 -28.68 19.86
N SER A 119 -8.91 -29.29 20.16
CA SER A 119 -8.31 -29.39 21.52
C SER A 119 -7.22 -28.34 21.86
N ALA A 120 -6.80 -27.49 20.92
CA ALA A 120 -5.73 -26.53 21.21
C ALA A 120 -6.29 -25.28 21.91
N GLY A 121 -5.91 -25.06 23.17
CA GLY A 121 -6.09 -23.78 23.85
C GLY A 121 -5.40 -22.61 23.13
N PHE A 122 -5.63 -21.39 23.60
CA PHE A 122 -5.22 -20.11 22.99
C PHE A 122 -3.74 -20.00 22.56
N ALA A 123 -2.86 -20.90 23.01
CA ALA A 123 -1.41 -20.77 22.91
C ALA A 123 -0.73 -21.50 21.71
N LEU A 124 -1.42 -22.34 20.94
CA LEU A 124 -0.79 -23.14 19.86
C LEU A 124 -1.49 -22.99 18.50
N LEU A 125 -1.60 -21.75 18.03
CA LEU A 125 -1.98 -21.42 16.66
C LEU A 125 -0.78 -21.60 15.70
N ARG A 126 -0.34 -22.84 15.47
CA ARG A 126 0.57 -23.15 14.34
C ARG A 126 -0.18 -23.11 13.01
N PRO A 127 0.48 -22.79 11.88
CA PRO A 127 -0.20 -22.49 10.61
C PRO A 127 -0.86 -23.77 10.10
N LYS A 128 -2.16 -23.73 9.79
CA LYS A 128 -2.82 -24.87 9.17
C LYS A 128 -3.31 -24.55 7.77
N SER A 129 -4.23 -23.60 7.62
CA SER A 129 -4.58 -23.11 6.28
C SER A 129 -5.60 -21.99 6.39
N LYS A 130 -5.53 -20.98 5.50
CA LYS A 130 -6.68 -20.10 5.27
C LYS A 130 -7.62 -20.79 4.29
N TRP A 131 -8.91 -20.75 4.57
CA TRP A 131 -9.96 -21.27 3.71
C TRP A 131 -10.92 -20.14 3.33
N GLN A 132 -11.52 -20.24 2.16
CA GLN A 132 -12.58 -19.35 1.75
C GLN A 132 -13.87 -20.15 1.59
N LEU A 133 -14.82 -19.96 2.52
CA LEU A 133 -16.11 -20.64 2.47
C LEU A 133 -17.20 -19.71 1.98
N TYR A 134 -18.20 -20.30 1.36
CA TYR A 134 -19.43 -19.63 0.98
C TYR A 134 -20.58 -20.24 1.77
N LEU A 135 -21.12 -19.50 2.73
CA LEU A 135 -22.28 -19.92 3.50
C LEU A 135 -23.56 -19.51 2.76
N ALA A 136 -24.59 -20.36 2.80
CA ALA A 136 -25.92 -19.96 2.33
C ALA A 136 -26.42 -18.73 3.09
N LYS A 137 -27.18 -17.87 2.41
CA LYS A 137 -27.78 -16.68 3.05
C LYS A 137 -28.88 -17.11 4.02
N ASP A 138 -28.68 -16.81 5.28
CA ASP A 138 -29.65 -16.96 6.36
C ASP A 138 -29.40 -15.88 7.44
N SER A 139 -30.32 -15.73 8.39
CA SER A 139 -30.18 -14.75 9.48
C SER A 139 -28.95 -15.03 10.37
N ALA A 140 -28.57 -16.30 10.51
CA ALA A 140 -27.43 -16.71 11.30
C ALA A 140 -26.09 -16.31 10.67
N SER A 141 -25.95 -16.47 9.35
CA SER A 141 -24.74 -16.13 8.59
C SER A 141 -24.54 -14.61 8.47
N ALA A 142 -25.64 -13.84 8.43
CA ALA A 142 -25.59 -12.38 8.46
C ALA A 142 -25.09 -11.83 9.82
N ALA A 143 -25.38 -12.53 10.92
CA ALA A 143 -25.03 -12.11 12.28
C ALA A 143 -23.60 -12.50 12.73
N LEU A 144 -22.78 -13.03 11.82
CA LEU A 144 -21.42 -13.47 12.15
C LEU A 144 -20.45 -12.30 12.31
N HIS A 145 -19.53 -12.43 13.26
CA HIS A 145 -18.49 -11.45 13.55
C HIS A 145 -17.10 -12.07 13.53
N THR A 146 -16.07 -11.27 13.22
CA THR A 146 -14.68 -11.76 13.25
C THR A 146 -14.36 -12.34 14.62
N GLY A 147 -13.70 -13.50 14.62
CA GLY A 147 -13.36 -14.22 15.84
C GLY A 147 -14.38 -15.27 16.28
N ASP A 148 -15.56 -15.32 15.65
CA ASP A 148 -16.51 -16.41 15.87
C ASP A 148 -15.91 -17.75 15.41
N VAL A 149 -16.12 -18.80 16.21
CA VAL A 149 -15.70 -20.16 15.88
C VAL A 149 -16.88 -20.89 15.27
N LEU A 150 -16.64 -21.46 14.09
CA LEU A 150 -17.62 -22.19 13.30
C LEU A 150 -17.25 -23.67 13.25
N TYR A 151 -18.26 -24.52 13.40
CA TYR A 151 -18.21 -25.94 13.06
C TYR A 151 -19.04 -26.17 11.81
N PHE A 152 -18.49 -26.88 10.84
CA PHE A 152 -19.20 -27.19 9.61
C PHE A 152 -18.75 -28.55 9.09
N ARG A 153 -19.65 -29.20 8.35
CA ARG A 153 -19.37 -30.46 7.67
C ARG A 153 -19.47 -30.21 6.18
N CYS A 154 -18.36 -30.35 5.46
CA CYS A 154 -18.36 -30.20 4.01
C CYS A 154 -17.19 -30.95 3.39
N ARG A 155 -17.20 -31.05 2.06
CA ARG A 155 -16.04 -31.42 1.26
C ARG A 155 -15.26 -30.15 0.92
N LEU A 156 -13.99 -30.10 1.30
CA LEU A 156 -13.11 -29.00 0.94
C LEU A 156 -12.49 -29.25 -0.43
N GLU A 157 -12.71 -28.34 -1.37
CA GLU A 157 -12.06 -28.36 -2.67
C GLU A 157 -10.67 -27.73 -2.53
N GLY A 158 -9.63 -28.54 -2.71
CA GLY A 158 -8.26 -28.06 -2.68
C GLY A 158 -7.96 -27.13 -3.85
N LEU A 159 -7.23 -26.05 -3.57
CA LEU A 159 -6.70 -25.15 -4.59
C LEU A 159 -5.41 -25.73 -5.22
N ALA A 160 -5.43 -27.02 -5.58
CA ALA A 160 -4.39 -27.62 -6.41
C ALA A 160 -4.32 -26.86 -7.73
N GLU A 161 -3.12 -26.73 -8.31
CA GLU A 161 -3.08 -26.32 -9.72
C GLU A 161 -3.91 -27.35 -10.48
N PRO A 162 -4.72 -26.96 -11.48
CA PRO A 162 -5.34 -27.94 -12.36
C PRO A 162 -4.21 -28.82 -12.87
N ALA A 163 -4.13 -30.05 -12.34
CA ALA A 163 -3.25 -31.05 -12.86
C ALA A 163 -3.75 -31.29 -14.28
N LEU A 164 -3.00 -30.74 -15.22
CA LEU A 164 -3.16 -30.84 -16.65
C LEU A 164 -4.38 -30.09 -17.23
N MET A 165 -4.07 -29.21 -18.19
CA MET A 165 -4.98 -28.84 -19.28
C MET A 165 -5.61 -30.07 -19.98
N ASP A 166 -5.10 -31.28 -19.74
CA ASP A 166 -5.53 -32.53 -20.37
C ASP A 166 -6.81 -33.14 -19.77
N ALA A 167 -7.23 -32.71 -18.57
CA ALA A 167 -8.49 -33.15 -17.97
C ALA A 167 -9.72 -32.34 -18.44
N TYR A 168 -9.51 -31.24 -19.18
CA TYR A 168 -10.61 -30.42 -19.71
C TYR A 168 -11.16 -30.98 -21.03
N PRO A 169 -12.49 -31.02 -21.21
CA PRO A 169 -13.10 -31.30 -22.52
C PRO A 169 -12.52 -30.37 -23.59
N ASP A 170 -12.30 -30.88 -24.81
CA ASP A 170 -11.62 -30.15 -25.90
C ASP A 170 -12.27 -28.79 -26.22
N SER A 171 -13.58 -28.66 -26.00
CA SER A 171 -14.33 -27.41 -26.16
C SER A 171 -13.91 -26.31 -25.16
N LEU A 172 -13.66 -26.66 -23.89
CA LEU A 172 -13.16 -25.74 -22.88
C LEU A 172 -11.67 -25.47 -23.04
N ARG A 173 -10.90 -26.45 -23.54
CA ARG A 173 -9.48 -26.27 -23.92
C ARG A 173 -9.33 -25.26 -25.07
N ALA A 174 -10.19 -25.35 -26.08
CA ALA A 174 -10.27 -24.38 -27.17
C ALA A 174 -10.75 -23.00 -26.68
N ALA A 175 -11.71 -22.93 -25.74
CA ALA A 175 -12.16 -21.68 -25.14
C ALA A 175 -11.09 -21.01 -24.25
N ALA A 176 -10.32 -21.79 -23.48
CA ALA A 176 -9.21 -21.32 -22.66
C ALA A 176 -8.00 -20.90 -23.51
N LYS A 177 -7.68 -21.63 -24.60
CA LYS A 177 -6.69 -21.18 -25.60
C LYS A 177 -7.12 -19.92 -26.35
N ARG A 178 -8.43 -19.73 -26.59
CA ARG A 178 -9.00 -18.49 -27.16
C ARG A 178 -9.06 -17.34 -26.15
N ARG A 179 -8.95 -17.62 -24.84
CA ARG A 179 -8.89 -16.65 -23.75
C ARG A 179 -7.65 -16.89 -22.86
N PRO A 180 -6.44 -16.66 -23.37
CA PRO A 180 -5.18 -16.85 -22.61
C PRO A 180 -5.07 -15.97 -21.36
N GLN A 181 -6.03 -15.08 -21.12
CA GLN A 181 -6.11 -14.13 -20.01
C GLN A 181 -7.33 -14.36 -19.09
N ALA A 182 -7.99 -15.52 -19.15
CA ALA A 182 -9.03 -15.85 -18.16
C ALA A 182 -8.40 -15.82 -16.75
N PHE A 183 -8.97 -15.00 -15.86
CA PHE A 183 -8.48 -14.83 -14.50
C PHE A 183 -8.43 -16.17 -13.77
N ASP A 184 -7.23 -16.66 -13.46
CA ASP A 184 -7.02 -17.89 -12.70
C ASP A 184 -7.35 -17.64 -11.22
N TYR A 185 -8.62 -17.89 -10.89
CA TYR A 185 -9.18 -17.66 -9.56
C TYR A 185 -8.47 -18.52 -8.49
N HIS A 186 -8.14 -19.79 -8.80
CA HIS A 186 -7.45 -20.69 -7.87
C HIS A 186 -6.04 -20.19 -7.56
N ARG A 187 -5.28 -19.78 -8.59
CA ARG A 187 -3.95 -19.19 -8.41
C ARG A 187 -4.01 -17.89 -7.64
N PHE A 188 -5.01 -17.04 -7.90
CA PHE A 188 -5.21 -15.80 -7.14
C PHE A 188 -5.46 -16.08 -5.65
N LEU A 189 -6.34 -17.03 -5.33
CA LEU A 189 -6.62 -17.43 -3.95
C LEU A 189 -5.39 -18.03 -3.27
N ARG A 190 -4.64 -18.90 -3.95
CA ARG A 190 -3.39 -19.45 -3.43
C ARG A 190 -2.38 -18.35 -3.11
N ARG A 191 -2.23 -17.35 -4.00
CA ARG A 191 -1.35 -16.20 -3.78
C ARG A 191 -1.74 -15.35 -2.58
N LYS A 192 -3.04 -15.30 -2.24
CA LYS A 192 -3.56 -14.70 -0.99
C LYS A 192 -3.35 -15.57 0.26
N GLY A 193 -2.84 -16.79 0.09
CA GLY A 193 -2.57 -17.76 1.15
C GLY A 193 -3.76 -18.67 1.47
N PHE A 194 -4.80 -18.71 0.63
CA PHE A 194 -5.88 -19.69 0.77
C PHE A 194 -5.43 -21.05 0.24
N VAL A 195 -5.96 -22.11 0.86
CA VAL A 195 -5.62 -23.51 0.55
C VAL A 195 -6.82 -24.28 0.00
N ALA A 196 -8.04 -23.91 0.41
CA ALA A 196 -9.26 -24.60 0.02
C ALA A 196 -10.46 -23.65 -0.08
N THR A 197 -11.44 -24.07 -0.87
CA THR A 197 -12.77 -23.45 -1.00
C THR A 197 -13.87 -24.48 -0.78
N ALA A 198 -15.02 -24.06 -0.25
CA ALA A 198 -16.23 -24.88 -0.27
C ALA A 198 -17.49 -24.03 -0.10
N TYR A 199 -18.61 -24.57 -0.57
CA TYR A 199 -19.94 -24.04 -0.28
C TYR A 199 -20.58 -24.88 0.82
N VAL A 200 -21.19 -24.22 1.82
CA VAL A 200 -21.88 -24.89 2.93
C VAL A 200 -23.35 -24.44 2.94
N PRO A 201 -24.30 -25.37 2.68
CA PRO A 201 -25.73 -25.10 2.78
C PRO A 201 -26.17 -24.66 4.17
N ALA A 202 -27.33 -24.01 4.25
CA ALA A 202 -27.96 -23.66 5.51
C ALA A 202 -28.20 -24.94 6.36
N GLY A 203 -27.97 -24.85 7.67
CA GLY A 203 -28.13 -25.97 8.61
C GLY A 203 -26.97 -26.98 8.66
N GLN A 204 -25.98 -26.90 7.75
CA GLN A 204 -24.78 -27.76 7.79
C GLN A 204 -23.58 -27.11 8.49
N TRP A 205 -23.83 -26.01 9.21
CA TRP A 205 -22.85 -25.29 10.00
C TRP A 205 -23.49 -24.78 11.29
N GLY A 206 -22.67 -24.55 12.32
CA GLY A 206 -23.07 -23.99 13.60
C GLY A 206 -21.98 -23.10 14.18
N LYS A 207 -22.37 -22.15 15.01
CA LYS A 207 -21.47 -21.24 15.72
C LYS A 207 -21.28 -21.70 17.16
N ASP A 208 -20.05 -21.64 17.65
CA ASP A 208 -19.74 -21.75 19.06
C ASP A 208 -20.05 -20.42 19.76
N GLU A 209 -21.05 -20.39 20.63
CA GLU A 209 -21.41 -19.16 21.35
C GLU A 209 -20.42 -18.82 22.47
N ASN A 210 -19.73 -19.82 23.02
CA ASN A 210 -18.86 -19.66 24.19
C ASN A 210 -17.39 -19.46 23.81
N ARG A 211 -16.99 -19.89 22.60
CA ARG A 211 -15.61 -19.80 22.14
C ARG A 211 -15.42 -18.70 21.11
N HIS A 212 -14.59 -17.72 21.48
CA HIS A 212 -14.16 -16.66 20.57
C HIS A 212 -12.65 -16.57 20.51
N CYS A 213 -12.14 -16.27 19.32
CA CYS A 213 -10.72 -16.08 19.05
C CYS A 213 -10.46 -14.62 18.64
N PHE A 214 -9.25 -14.13 18.88
CA PHE A 214 -8.84 -12.74 18.57
C PHE A 214 -9.74 -11.65 19.21
N PRO A 215 -9.87 -11.62 20.55
CA PRO A 215 -10.78 -10.69 21.23
C PRO A 215 -10.52 -9.22 20.87
N LEU A 216 -9.26 -8.81 20.75
CA LEU A 216 -8.89 -7.45 20.34
C LEU A 216 -9.34 -7.10 18.93
N ARG A 217 -9.25 -8.06 17.99
CA ARG A 217 -9.68 -7.83 16.59
C ARG A 217 -11.19 -7.75 16.49
N ARG A 218 -11.91 -8.60 17.23
CA ARG A 218 -13.37 -8.54 17.34
C ARG A 218 -13.83 -7.22 17.96
N GLN A 219 -13.19 -6.77 19.05
CA GLN A 219 -13.47 -5.48 19.67
C GLN A 219 -13.21 -4.31 18.70
N ALA A 220 -12.09 -4.33 17.98
CA ALA A 220 -11.77 -3.32 16.98
C ALA A 220 -12.83 -3.26 15.87
N GLU A 221 -13.31 -4.42 15.40
CA GLU A 221 -14.39 -4.49 14.42
C GLU A 221 -15.72 -3.96 14.97
N GLN A 222 -16.09 -4.34 16.19
CA GLN A 222 -17.31 -3.83 16.84
C GLN A 222 -17.24 -2.31 17.04
N LEU A 223 -16.07 -1.80 17.43
CA LEU A 223 -15.84 -0.36 17.54
C LEU A 223 -16.00 0.33 16.19
N ARG A 224 -15.42 -0.24 15.13
CA ARG A 224 -15.59 0.26 13.76
C ARG A 224 -17.06 0.29 13.34
N TYR A 225 -17.83 -0.76 13.61
CA TYR A 225 -19.27 -0.79 13.33
C TYR A 225 -20.02 0.32 14.07
N ARG A 226 -19.74 0.52 15.36
CA ARG A 226 -20.30 1.65 16.14
C ARG A 226 -19.92 3.01 15.57
N CYS A 227 -18.69 3.17 15.08
CA CYS A 227 -18.27 4.41 14.43
C CYS A 227 -19.04 4.65 13.13
N VAL A 228 -19.29 3.63 12.32
CA VAL A 228 -20.13 3.73 11.12
C VAL A 228 -21.56 4.14 11.50
N GLN A 229 -22.15 3.51 12.52
CA GLN A 229 -23.49 3.88 13.02
C GLN A 229 -23.56 5.32 13.51
N ARG A 230 -22.48 5.86 14.08
CA ARG A 230 -22.42 7.28 14.47
C ARG A 230 -22.47 8.22 13.26
N TYR A 231 -21.87 7.84 12.13
CA TYR A 231 -22.01 8.61 10.89
C TYR A 231 -23.43 8.54 10.33
N GLU A 232 -24.04 7.36 10.35
CA GLU A 232 -25.44 7.16 9.95
C GLU A 232 -26.39 8.01 10.80
N ASN A 233 -26.26 7.95 12.14
CA ASN A 233 -27.06 8.72 13.08
C ASN A 233 -26.83 10.24 12.95
N ALA A 234 -25.69 10.67 12.39
CA ALA A 234 -25.42 12.07 12.10
C ALA A 234 -26.08 12.54 10.78
N GLY A 235 -26.78 11.66 10.06
CA GLY A 235 -27.47 11.95 8.80
C GLY A 235 -26.61 11.75 7.54
N ILE A 236 -25.45 11.09 7.66
CA ILE A 236 -24.59 10.81 6.49
C ILE A 236 -25.01 9.47 5.89
N GLU A 237 -25.43 9.49 4.62
CA GLU A 237 -25.98 8.31 3.93
C GLU A 237 -25.34 8.09 2.55
N GLY A 238 -25.61 6.92 1.95
CA GLY A 238 -25.22 6.58 0.57
C GLY A 238 -23.71 6.59 0.30
N GLU A 239 -23.31 7.11 -0.86
CA GLU A 239 -21.89 7.20 -1.27
C GLU A 239 -21.05 8.07 -0.32
N ALA A 240 -21.66 9.07 0.33
CA ALA A 240 -20.98 9.93 1.29
C ALA A 240 -20.58 9.15 2.56
N LEU A 241 -21.46 8.28 3.05
CA LEU A 241 -21.19 7.38 4.17
C LEU A 241 -20.06 6.39 3.81
N ALA A 242 -20.17 5.75 2.64
CA ALA A 242 -19.16 4.81 2.15
C ALA A 242 -17.78 5.48 2.05
N LEU A 243 -17.73 6.72 1.56
CA LEU A 243 -16.51 7.50 1.43
C LEU A 243 -15.90 7.85 2.79
N ILE A 244 -16.67 8.39 3.73
CA ILE A 244 -16.10 8.77 5.03
C ILE A 244 -15.69 7.55 5.85
N ALA A 245 -16.46 6.47 5.80
CA ALA A 245 -16.14 5.21 6.47
C ALA A 245 -14.85 4.58 5.90
N ALA A 246 -14.63 4.67 4.58
CA ALA A 246 -13.39 4.20 3.97
C ALA A 246 -12.18 5.06 4.32
N LEU A 247 -12.32 6.39 4.34
CA LEU A 247 -11.23 7.33 4.63
C LEU A 247 -10.76 7.25 6.09
N THR A 248 -11.70 7.12 7.03
CA THR A 248 -11.43 7.18 8.47
C THR A 248 -11.23 5.80 9.09
N LEU A 249 -12.09 4.84 8.75
CA LEU A 249 -12.17 3.50 9.36
C LEU A 249 -11.68 2.38 8.44
N GLY A 250 -11.36 2.66 7.18
CA GLY A 250 -10.93 1.66 6.20
C GLY A 250 -12.02 0.67 5.78
N GLU A 251 -13.28 0.99 6.05
CA GLU A 251 -14.42 0.15 5.68
C GLU A 251 -14.81 0.36 4.22
N LYS A 252 -14.75 -0.71 3.41
CA LYS A 252 -14.98 -0.64 1.96
C LYS A 252 -16.25 -1.34 1.50
N SER A 253 -16.95 -2.02 2.40
CA SER A 253 -18.11 -2.86 2.08
C SER A 253 -19.29 -2.06 1.51
N GLN A 254 -19.44 -0.81 1.96
CA GLN A 254 -20.55 0.07 1.58
C GLN A 254 -20.45 0.67 0.16
N PHE A 255 -19.32 0.53 -0.52
CA PHE A 255 -19.18 1.05 -1.88
C PHE A 255 -19.82 0.13 -2.91
N GLU A 256 -20.76 0.69 -3.67
CA GLU A 256 -21.25 0.09 -4.90
C GLU A 256 -20.15 -0.01 -5.98
N ASP A 257 -20.25 -1.01 -6.85
CA ASP A 257 -19.24 -1.25 -7.88
C ASP A 257 -19.15 -0.10 -8.90
N GLN A 258 -20.25 0.62 -9.15
CA GLN A 258 -20.23 1.82 -10.01
C GLN A 258 -19.33 2.92 -9.45
N ALA A 259 -19.46 3.22 -8.15
CA ALA A 259 -18.61 4.19 -7.47
C ALA A 259 -17.15 3.76 -7.50
N ARG A 260 -16.85 2.48 -7.22
CA ARG A 260 -15.47 1.94 -7.29
C ARG A 260 -14.85 2.14 -8.67
N ASN A 261 -15.60 1.86 -9.73
CA ASN A 261 -15.13 2.03 -11.10
C ASN A 261 -14.87 3.50 -11.43
N ARG A 262 -15.75 4.42 -10.98
CA ARG A 262 -15.58 5.87 -11.11
C ARG A 262 -14.29 6.35 -10.45
N TYR A 263 -14.03 5.98 -9.20
CA TYR A 263 -12.80 6.39 -8.51
C TYR A 263 -11.55 5.74 -9.10
N SER A 264 -11.67 4.55 -9.67
CA SER A 264 -10.57 3.86 -10.36
C SER A 264 -10.23 4.52 -11.70
N SER A 265 -11.24 4.93 -12.49
CA SER A 265 -11.03 5.58 -13.79
C SER A 265 -10.32 6.93 -13.67
N ILE A 266 -10.62 7.71 -12.62
CA ILE A 266 -9.96 9.00 -12.35
C ILE A 266 -8.62 8.86 -11.59
N GLY A 267 -8.17 7.64 -11.29
CA GLY A 267 -6.85 7.37 -10.68
C GLY A 267 -6.79 7.54 -9.16
N VAL A 268 -7.95 7.61 -8.51
CA VAL A 268 -8.10 8.00 -7.09
C VAL A 268 -8.47 6.81 -6.19
N SER A 269 -8.39 5.59 -6.71
CA SER A 269 -8.58 4.34 -5.92
C SER A 269 -7.69 4.24 -4.67
N HIS A 270 -6.53 4.90 -4.68
CA HIS A 270 -5.63 4.94 -3.54
C HIS A 270 -6.13 5.82 -2.39
N ILE A 271 -7.11 6.71 -2.62
CA ILE A 271 -7.80 7.49 -1.58
C ILE A 271 -8.89 6.65 -0.93
N LEU A 272 -9.59 5.79 -1.69
CA LEU A 272 -10.60 4.86 -1.15
C LEU A 272 -10.01 3.77 -0.24
N ALA A 273 -8.70 3.64 -0.18
CA ALA A 273 -8.01 2.84 0.79
C ALA A 273 -7.28 3.76 1.77
N VAL A 274 -7.36 3.48 3.07
CA VAL A 274 -6.58 4.22 4.08
C VAL A 274 -5.11 4.20 3.68
N SER A 275 -4.63 5.36 3.27
CA SER A 275 -3.30 5.54 2.71
C SER A 275 -2.30 5.94 3.81
N GLY A 276 -1.01 5.95 3.48
CA GLY A 276 0.02 6.42 4.43
C GLY A 276 -0.17 7.88 4.85
N MET A 277 -0.83 8.70 4.01
CA MET A 277 -1.18 10.08 4.36
C MET A 277 -2.22 10.12 5.47
N HIS A 278 -3.26 9.29 5.41
CA HIS A 278 -4.29 9.19 6.45
C HIS A 278 -3.65 8.78 7.79
N VAL A 279 -2.78 7.78 7.79
CA VAL A 279 -2.02 7.40 8.99
C VAL A 279 -1.15 8.56 9.50
N GLY A 280 -0.59 9.37 8.60
CA GLY A 280 0.15 10.59 8.97
C GLY A 280 -0.72 11.66 9.63
N ILE A 281 -1.96 11.85 9.18
CA ILE A 281 -2.95 12.73 9.82
C ILE A 281 -3.25 12.23 11.23
N ILE A 282 -3.53 10.93 11.38
CA ILE A 282 -3.76 10.31 12.69
C ILE A 282 -2.55 10.51 13.61
N CYS A 283 -1.34 10.29 13.09
CA CYS A 283 -0.10 10.53 13.82
C CYS A 283 0.02 12.00 14.28
N GLN A 284 -0.35 12.96 13.42
CA GLN A 284 -0.32 14.39 13.74
C GLN A 284 -1.34 14.73 14.82
N LEU A 285 -2.59 14.28 14.68
CA LEU A 285 -3.66 14.46 15.68
C LEU A 285 -3.24 13.92 17.05
N ILE A 286 -2.82 12.66 17.10
CA ILE A 286 -2.33 12.04 18.33
C ILE A 286 -1.16 12.85 18.92
N SER A 287 -0.23 13.30 18.07
CA SER A 287 0.93 14.08 18.51
C SER A 287 0.56 15.46 19.08
N LEU A 288 -0.55 16.06 18.66
CA LEU A 288 -1.08 17.31 19.22
C LEU A 288 -1.63 17.06 20.64
N PHE A 289 -2.41 16.00 20.85
CA PHE A 289 -2.94 15.64 22.17
C PHE A 289 -1.85 15.24 23.17
N ILE A 290 -0.81 14.52 22.71
CA ILE A 290 0.36 14.16 23.54
C ILE A 290 1.37 15.32 23.62
N GLY A 291 1.09 16.45 22.95
CA GLY A 291 1.99 17.56 22.71
C GLY A 291 2.62 18.19 23.95
N GLY A 292 1.89 18.24 25.06
CA GLY A 292 2.26 18.91 26.31
C GLY A 292 3.43 18.27 27.09
N LEU A 293 3.86 17.06 26.73
CA LEU A 293 4.97 16.39 27.43
C LEU A 293 6.34 16.95 26.99
N PRO A 294 7.21 17.39 27.93
CA PRO A 294 8.50 17.99 27.61
C PRO A 294 9.45 16.99 26.94
N ARG A 295 10.21 17.47 25.96
CA ARG A 295 11.20 16.67 25.18
C ARG A 295 12.57 16.56 25.83
N SER A 296 12.83 17.30 26.92
CA SER A 296 14.13 17.35 27.60
C SER A 296 14.44 16.08 28.40
N ASN A 297 13.43 15.47 29.02
CA ASN A 297 13.59 14.24 29.79
C ASN A 297 13.48 13.01 28.88
N ARG A 298 14.54 12.19 28.86
CA ARG A 298 14.59 10.95 28.05
C ARG A 298 13.45 10.00 28.38
N TRP A 299 13.11 9.84 29.65
CA TRP A 299 12.03 8.92 30.04
C TRP A 299 10.67 9.37 29.51
N LEU A 300 10.36 10.68 29.62
CA LEU A 300 9.14 11.24 29.03
C LEU A 300 9.14 11.16 27.50
N LEU A 301 10.30 11.28 26.85
CA LEU A 301 10.40 11.05 25.40
C LEU A 301 10.03 9.60 25.03
N TRP A 302 10.58 8.61 25.75
CA TRP A 302 10.26 7.19 25.53
C TRP A 302 8.77 6.91 25.78
N LEU A 303 8.20 7.44 26.87
CA LEU A 303 6.77 7.31 27.17
C LEU A 303 5.92 7.91 26.05
N ARG A 304 6.23 9.14 25.62
CA ARG A 304 5.53 9.84 24.54
C ARG A 304 5.57 9.08 23.22
N GLN A 305 6.74 8.59 22.81
CA GLN A 305 6.88 7.82 21.58
C GLN A 305 6.17 6.46 21.68
N SER A 306 6.24 5.80 22.83
CA SER A 306 5.55 4.52 23.06
C SER A 306 4.04 4.69 22.99
N LEU A 307 3.49 5.73 23.65
CA LEU A 307 2.06 6.04 23.58
C LEU A 307 1.59 6.33 22.15
N LEU A 308 2.36 7.13 21.40
CA LEU A 308 2.08 7.42 19.99
C LEU A 308 2.02 6.13 19.16
N ILE A 309 3.01 5.23 19.32
CA ILE A 309 3.07 3.98 18.57
C ILE A 309 1.92 3.04 18.96
N VAL A 310 1.61 2.90 20.26
CA VAL A 310 0.47 2.09 20.72
C VAL A 310 -0.84 2.58 20.11
N LEU A 311 -1.09 3.89 20.09
CA LEU A 311 -2.30 4.45 19.48
C LEU A 311 -2.33 4.27 17.95
N LEU A 312 -1.19 4.36 17.27
CA LEU A 312 -1.10 4.07 15.83
C LEU A 312 -1.36 2.59 15.52
N TRP A 313 -0.89 1.65 16.33
CA TRP A 313 -1.20 0.23 16.18
C TRP A 313 -2.68 -0.07 16.51
N ALA A 314 -3.26 0.62 17.49
CA ALA A 314 -4.70 0.55 17.76
C ALA A 314 -5.52 1.03 16.55
N TYR A 315 -5.11 2.14 15.91
CA TYR A 315 -5.71 2.61 14.66
C TYR A 315 -5.52 1.61 13.50
N ALA A 316 -4.35 0.98 13.39
CA ALA A 316 -4.13 -0.07 12.39
C ALA A 316 -5.05 -1.28 12.60
N LEU A 317 -5.30 -1.66 13.85
CA LEU A 317 -6.26 -2.73 14.19
C LEU A 317 -7.69 -2.32 13.84
N LEU A 318 -8.09 -1.08 14.17
CA LEU A 318 -9.40 -0.52 13.85
C LEU A 318 -9.68 -0.52 12.34
N THR A 319 -8.67 -0.19 11.54
CA THR A 319 -8.77 -0.12 10.06
C THR A 319 -8.55 -1.46 9.35
N GLY A 320 -8.54 -2.58 10.08
CA GLY A 320 -8.42 -3.92 9.51
C GLY A 320 -7.01 -4.31 9.04
N MET A 321 -5.97 -3.59 9.47
CA MET A 321 -4.55 -3.87 9.20
C MET A 321 -4.20 -3.99 7.71
N SER A 322 -4.80 -3.16 6.86
CA SER A 322 -4.49 -3.15 5.42
C SER A 322 -2.99 -2.92 5.16
N ALA A 323 -2.46 -3.47 4.06
CA ALA A 323 -1.03 -3.45 3.77
C ALA A 323 -0.42 -2.03 3.75
N SER A 324 -1.17 -1.05 3.21
CA SER A 324 -0.77 0.37 3.20
C SER A 324 -0.65 0.96 4.61
N VAL A 325 -1.58 0.63 5.51
CA VAL A 325 -1.58 1.09 6.90
C VAL A 325 -0.47 0.42 7.69
N LEU A 326 -0.31 -0.90 7.55
CA LEU A 326 0.74 -1.66 8.23
C LEU A 326 2.13 -1.13 7.86
N ARG A 327 2.37 -0.85 6.56
CA ARG A 327 3.61 -0.20 6.10
C ARG A 327 3.83 1.14 6.80
N ALA A 328 2.81 2.00 6.83
CA ALA A 328 2.95 3.34 7.42
C ALA A 328 3.25 3.26 8.93
N VAL A 329 2.52 2.44 9.69
CA VAL A 329 2.74 2.28 11.14
C VAL A 329 4.10 1.67 11.44
N LEU A 330 4.59 0.72 10.63
CA LEU A 330 5.96 0.20 10.74
C LEU A 330 7.00 1.30 10.50
N MET A 331 6.81 2.14 9.47
CA MET A 331 7.73 3.26 9.19
C MET A 331 7.72 4.31 10.32
N TYR A 332 6.55 4.63 10.89
CA TYR A 332 6.44 5.49 12.06
C TYR A 332 7.08 4.86 13.31
N THR A 333 6.97 3.54 13.48
CA THR A 333 7.64 2.81 14.57
C THR A 333 9.16 2.94 14.45
N VAL A 334 9.72 2.79 13.25
CA VAL A 334 11.16 3.01 13.01
C VAL A 334 11.56 4.46 13.27
N ALA A 335 10.74 5.43 12.87
CA ALA A 335 11.00 6.85 13.12
C ALA A 335 10.99 7.19 14.61
N ALA A 336 10.00 6.69 15.36
CA ALA A 336 9.89 6.85 16.81
C ALA A 336 11.10 6.26 17.55
N LEU A 337 11.51 5.04 17.17
CA LEU A 337 12.72 4.41 17.71
C LEU A 337 13.98 5.22 17.39
N ALA A 338 14.11 5.73 16.16
CA ALA A 338 15.25 6.57 15.79
C ALA A 338 15.31 7.85 16.63
N ILE A 339 14.17 8.49 16.91
CA ILE A 339 14.07 9.66 17.79
C ILE A 339 14.52 9.30 19.22
N CYS A 340 14.01 8.22 19.78
CA CYS A 340 14.40 7.73 21.12
C CYS A 340 15.90 7.41 21.22
N LEU A 341 16.48 6.86 20.16
CA LEU A 341 17.90 6.51 20.07
C LEU A 341 18.79 7.67 19.62
N GLN A 342 18.25 8.87 19.41
CA GLN A 342 18.98 10.04 18.91
C GLN A 342 19.70 9.79 17.57
N ARG A 343 19.08 9.02 16.68
CA ARG A 343 19.59 8.69 15.34
C ARG A 343 18.69 9.27 14.25
N LYS A 344 19.28 9.48 13.08
CA LYS A 344 18.52 9.89 11.88
C LYS A 344 17.73 8.69 11.32
N ALA A 345 16.43 8.85 11.15
CA ALA A 345 15.59 7.90 10.42
C ALA A 345 15.74 8.16 8.91
N TYR A 346 16.26 7.19 8.17
CA TYR A 346 16.35 7.27 6.72
C TYR A 346 15.14 6.60 6.07
N THR A 347 14.35 7.34 5.28
CA THR A 347 13.09 6.87 4.69
C THR A 347 13.26 5.58 3.87
N TRP A 348 14.34 5.47 3.09
CA TRP A 348 14.69 4.27 2.33
C TRP A 348 14.89 3.03 3.22
N ASN A 349 15.55 3.20 4.38
CA ASN A 349 15.80 2.11 5.30
C ASN A 349 14.52 1.74 6.07
N SER A 350 13.69 2.72 6.46
CA SER A 350 12.39 2.48 7.08
C SER A 350 11.42 1.75 6.14
N LEU A 351 11.40 2.14 4.85
CA LEU A 351 10.61 1.45 3.82
C LEU A 351 11.08 -0.01 3.68
N ALA A 352 12.38 -0.23 3.55
CA ALA A 352 12.91 -1.59 3.40
C ALA A 352 12.71 -2.46 4.66
N PHE A 353 12.82 -1.88 5.85
CA PHE A 353 12.47 -2.55 7.10
C PHE A 353 11.01 -2.99 7.10
N ALA A 354 10.08 -2.10 6.73
CA ALA A 354 8.65 -2.44 6.65
C ALA A 354 8.41 -3.59 5.65
N ALA A 355 9.08 -3.58 4.49
CA ALA A 355 8.99 -4.67 3.52
C ALA A 355 9.49 -6.00 4.10
N CYS A 356 10.65 -5.99 4.77
CA CYS A 356 11.21 -7.18 5.42
C CYS A 356 10.26 -7.72 6.50
N ALA A 357 9.80 -6.86 7.40
CA ALA A 357 8.92 -7.24 8.50
C ALA A 357 7.62 -7.87 7.99
N MET A 358 6.99 -7.27 6.97
CA MET A 358 5.77 -7.81 6.37
C MET A 358 6.00 -9.14 5.65
N LEU A 359 7.06 -9.26 4.84
CA LEU A 359 7.37 -10.50 4.12
C LEU A 359 7.76 -11.66 5.05
N LEU A 360 8.53 -11.38 6.11
CA LEU A 360 8.87 -12.37 7.12
C LEU A 360 7.65 -12.83 7.93
N TRP A 361 6.72 -11.92 8.23
CA TRP A 361 5.47 -12.23 8.93
C TRP A 361 4.52 -13.06 8.09
N GLN A 362 4.28 -12.65 6.83
CA GLN A 362 3.43 -13.39 5.90
C GLN A 362 3.97 -13.26 4.46
N PRO A 363 4.59 -14.31 3.92
CA PRO A 363 5.17 -14.29 2.56
C PRO A 363 4.19 -13.96 1.44
N ALA A 364 2.89 -14.22 1.65
CA ALA A 364 1.82 -13.90 0.72
C ALA A 364 1.68 -12.40 0.43
N TYR A 365 2.17 -11.49 1.30
CA TYR A 365 2.16 -10.05 1.04
C TYR A 365 2.90 -9.67 -0.25
N PHE A 366 3.83 -10.49 -0.72
CA PHE A 366 4.51 -10.27 -1.99
C PHE A 366 3.53 -10.16 -3.18
N TYR A 367 2.40 -10.87 -3.13
CA TYR A 367 1.35 -10.84 -4.16
C TYR A 367 0.16 -9.95 -3.81
N ASP A 368 0.18 -9.31 -2.64
CA ASP A 368 -0.88 -8.40 -2.23
C ASP A 368 -0.80 -7.09 -3.03
N LEU A 369 -1.91 -6.69 -3.65
CA LEU A 369 -1.97 -5.48 -4.47
C LEU A 369 -1.71 -4.21 -3.64
N GLY A 370 -2.22 -4.17 -2.41
CA GLY A 370 -2.00 -3.04 -1.50
C GLY A 370 -0.53 -2.90 -1.14
N PHE A 371 0.15 -4.02 -0.86
CA PHE A 371 1.60 -4.05 -0.65
C PHE A 371 2.35 -3.55 -1.91
N GLN A 372 2.14 -4.18 -3.07
CA GLN A 372 2.87 -3.83 -4.28
C GLN A 372 2.70 -2.35 -4.66
N LEU A 373 1.46 -1.87 -4.76
CA LEU A 373 1.17 -0.49 -5.15
C LEU A 373 1.70 0.52 -4.12
N SER A 374 1.56 0.25 -2.81
CA SER A 374 2.01 1.19 -1.78
C SER A 374 3.54 1.30 -1.70
N PHE A 375 4.25 0.18 -1.76
CA PHE A 375 5.72 0.18 -1.72
C PHE A 375 6.33 0.75 -2.99
N VAL A 376 5.78 0.39 -4.16
CA VAL A 376 6.24 0.94 -5.45
C VAL A 376 5.95 2.43 -5.55
N ALA A 377 4.78 2.91 -5.11
CA ALA A 377 4.48 4.34 -5.07
C ALA A 377 5.51 5.11 -4.23
N VAL A 378 5.77 4.67 -2.99
CA VAL A 378 6.72 5.37 -2.11
C VAL A 378 8.15 5.27 -2.65
N ALA A 379 8.59 4.12 -3.15
CA ALA A 379 9.89 3.97 -3.77
C ALA A 379 10.04 4.89 -5.00
N SER A 380 9.01 4.97 -5.83
CA SER A 380 8.99 5.84 -7.01
C SER A 380 8.99 7.32 -6.65
N ILE A 381 8.22 7.74 -5.63
CA ILE A 381 8.27 9.10 -5.09
C ILE A 381 9.70 9.44 -4.65
N LEU A 382 10.35 8.57 -3.87
CA LEU A 382 11.71 8.80 -3.38
C LEU A 382 12.77 8.82 -4.49
N LEU A 383 12.51 8.17 -5.63
CA LEU A 383 13.40 8.18 -6.79
C LEU A 383 13.17 9.42 -7.66
N TRP A 384 11.93 9.65 -8.11
CA TRP A 384 11.61 10.55 -9.21
C TRP A 384 11.23 11.97 -8.77
N GLN A 385 10.59 12.12 -7.61
CA GLN A 385 10.10 13.43 -7.15
C GLN A 385 11.21 14.51 -7.12
N PRO A 386 12.44 14.23 -6.62
CA PRO A 386 13.51 15.24 -6.60
C PRO A 386 13.91 15.72 -8.00
N TYR A 387 13.89 14.82 -8.99
CA TYR A 387 14.24 15.16 -10.38
C TYR A 387 13.16 16.01 -11.03
N PHE A 388 11.88 15.73 -10.78
CA PHE A 388 10.80 16.58 -11.28
C PHE A 388 10.82 17.96 -10.63
N GLN A 389 11.06 18.03 -9.32
CA GLN A 389 11.19 19.32 -8.63
C GLN A 389 12.35 20.17 -9.17
N GLN A 390 13.48 19.53 -9.50
CA GLN A 390 14.64 20.17 -10.15
C GLN A 390 14.34 20.60 -11.59
N ALA A 391 13.72 19.75 -12.40
CA ALA A 391 13.34 20.09 -13.78
C ALA A 391 12.40 21.32 -13.80
N PHE A 392 11.40 21.33 -12.92
CA PHE A 392 10.52 22.48 -12.71
C PHE A 392 11.20 23.70 -12.07
N ALA A 393 12.42 23.57 -11.52
CA ALA A 393 13.19 24.70 -11.02
C ALA A 393 14.08 25.28 -12.14
N LEU A 394 14.62 24.43 -13.01
CA LEU A 394 15.44 24.82 -14.16
C LEU A 394 14.61 25.43 -15.29
N SER A 395 13.40 24.92 -15.53
CA SER A 395 12.45 25.54 -16.46
C SER A 395 11.82 26.83 -15.91
N ALA A 396 12.08 27.13 -14.63
CA ALA A 396 11.50 28.24 -13.90
C ALA A 396 12.60 29.12 -13.30
N ASP A 397 13.33 29.84 -14.17
CA ASP A 397 13.39 31.29 -13.99
C ASP A 397 11.93 31.78 -14.05
N SER A 398 11.18 31.56 -12.97
CA SER A 398 9.72 31.60 -13.03
C SER A 398 9.30 32.96 -13.60
N PRO A 399 8.30 33.03 -14.52
CA PRO A 399 7.74 34.31 -14.94
C PRO A 399 7.39 35.19 -13.73
N LEU A 400 7.01 34.57 -12.62
CA LEU A 400 6.80 35.20 -11.32
C LEU A 400 8.09 35.70 -10.65
N GLN A 401 9.24 35.01 -10.71
CA GLN A 401 10.53 35.54 -10.28
C GLN A 401 11.01 36.67 -11.16
N SER A 402 10.93 36.54 -12.48
CA SER A 402 11.29 37.61 -13.40
C SER A 402 10.34 38.80 -13.26
N MET A 403 9.05 38.58 -13.01
CA MET A 403 8.07 39.62 -12.65
C MET A 403 8.33 40.18 -11.25
N MET A 404 8.82 39.40 -10.29
CA MET A 404 9.17 39.87 -8.96
C MET A 404 10.46 40.71 -8.99
N THR A 405 11.49 40.27 -9.72
CA THR A 405 12.71 41.05 -9.95
C THR A 405 12.39 42.29 -10.78
N ALA A 406 11.61 42.16 -11.85
CA ALA A 406 11.14 43.29 -12.65
C ALA A 406 10.26 44.23 -11.83
N SER A 407 9.39 43.72 -10.95
CA SER A 407 8.62 44.55 -10.02
C SER A 407 9.56 45.22 -9.03
N SER A 408 10.55 44.53 -8.46
CA SER A 408 11.50 45.12 -7.51
C SER A 408 12.40 46.18 -8.17
N VAL A 409 12.69 46.03 -9.47
CA VAL A 409 13.47 46.98 -10.29
C VAL A 409 12.62 48.17 -10.71
N MET A 410 11.37 47.95 -11.14
CA MET A 410 10.39 49.02 -11.40
C MET A 410 9.91 49.73 -10.12
N MET A 411 10.09 49.12 -8.94
CA MET A 411 9.68 49.67 -7.63
C MET A 411 10.71 50.61 -7.00
N ASN A 412 11.81 50.95 -7.68
CA ASN A 412 12.79 51.93 -7.21
C ASN A 412 12.56 53.35 -7.78
N THR A 413 11.56 53.53 -8.65
CA THR A 413 11.12 54.86 -9.08
C THR A 413 10.16 55.44 -8.05
N GLN A 414 10.54 56.58 -7.47
CA GLN A 414 9.73 57.36 -6.53
C GLN A 414 8.39 57.72 -7.19
N ASP A 415 7.29 57.04 -6.84
CA ASP A 415 6.04 57.71 -6.45
C ASP A 415 4.81 56.80 -6.10
N HIS A 416 4.15 57.20 -5.01
CA HIS A 416 2.69 57.33 -4.81
C HIS A 416 1.71 56.20 -4.42
N SER A 417 2.09 54.99 -3.98
CA SER A 417 1.10 54.19 -3.20
C SER A 417 1.66 53.04 -2.34
N LYS A 418 2.16 53.33 -1.13
CA LYS A 418 2.59 52.30 -0.16
C LYS A 418 1.55 51.18 0.05
N ALA A 419 0.25 51.50 -0.04
CA ALA A 419 -0.87 50.55 0.06
C ALA A 419 -0.93 49.58 -1.14
N LEU A 420 -0.90 50.08 -2.37
CA LEU A 420 -0.88 49.27 -3.60
C LEU A 420 0.35 48.34 -3.62
N HIS A 421 1.50 48.85 -3.15
CA HIS A 421 2.74 48.08 -3.02
C HIS A 421 2.63 46.96 -2.00
N SER A 422 1.88 47.14 -0.91
CA SER A 422 1.64 46.09 0.08
C SER A 422 0.68 45.01 -0.42
N PHE A 423 -0.34 45.42 -1.19
CA PHE A 423 -1.33 44.55 -1.81
C PHE A 423 -0.71 43.64 -2.87
N TRP A 424 0.00 44.20 -3.86
CA TRP A 424 0.66 43.43 -4.91
C TRP A 424 1.71 42.46 -4.36
N ARG A 425 2.48 42.87 -3.34
CA ARG A 425 3.41 41.97 -2.64
C ARG A 425 2.70 40.85 -1.89
N ARG A 426 1.50 41.07 -1.35
CA ARG A 426 0.70 40.02 -0.71
C ARG A 426 0.13 39.06 -1.77
N LEU A 427 -0.39 39.59 -2.87
CA LEU A 427 -0.91 38.81 -3.99
C LEU A 427 0.17 37.92 -4.63
N LEU A 428 1.33 38.48 -4.99
CA LEU A 428 2.45 37.72 -5.55
C LEU A 428 2.96 36.64 -4.60
N ARG A 429 3.00 36.91 -3.29
CA ARG A 429 3.35 35.89 -2.28
C ARG A 429 2.32 34.77 -2.22
N LEU A 430 1.03 35.08 -2.33
CA LEU A 430 -0.03 34.07 -2.36
C LEU A 430 0.06 33.24 -3.65
N LEU A 431 0.18 33.89 -4.81
CA LEU A 431 0.34 33.21 -6.10
C LEU A 431 1.54 32.27 -6.12
N ARG A 432 2.68 32.72 -5.56
CA ARG A 432 3.87 31.88 -5.42
C ARG A 432 3.62 30.67 -4.53
N LYS A 433 3.02 30.86 -3.34
CA LYS A 433 2.69 29.74 -2.45
C LYS A 433 1.75 28.74 -3.13
N SER A 434 0.75 29.22 -3.86
CA SER A 434 -0.16 28.36 -4.61
C SER A 434 0.54 27.61 -5.74
N PHE A 435 1.46 28.27 -6.46
CA PHE A 435 2.26 27.63 -7.50
C PHE A 435 3.22 26.57 -6.93
N ASP A 436 3.92 26.88 -5.84
CA ASP A 436 4.80 25.94 -5.15
C ASP A 436 4.03 24.71 -4.65
N TYR A 437 2.82 24.93 -4.12
CA TYR A 437 1.90 23.86 -3.70
C TYR A 437 1.43 22.99 -4.88
N PHE A 438 0.99 23.61 -5.98
CA PHE A 438 0.62 22.90 -7.21
C PHE A 438 1.79 22.08 -7.73
N LYS A 439 2.98 22.68 -7.83
CA LYS A 439 4.21 22.02 -8.28
C LYS A 439 4.53 20.81 -7.41
N GLU A 440 4.41 20.94 -6.09
CA GLU A 440 4.67 19.83 -5.17
C GLU A 440 3.69 18.67 -5.36
N LEU A 441 2.39 18.93 -5.43
CA LEU A 441 1.36 17.92 -5.66
C LEU A 441 1.48 17.25 -7.03
N PHE A 442 1.77 18.04 -8.07
CA PHE A 442 1.96 17.52 -9.41
C PHE A 442 3.18 16.60 -9.47
N CYS A 443 4.33 17.05 -8.95
CA CYS A 443 5.55 16.24 -8.91
C CYS A 443 5.37 14.96 -8.08
N LEU A 444 4.67 15.04 -6.95
CA LEU A 444 4.34 13.89 -6.10
C LEU A 444 3.47 12.89 -6.87
N SER A 445 2.40 13.36 -7.50
CA SER A 445 1.45 12.54 -8.28
C SER A 445 2.12 11.88 -9.47
N LEU A 446 2.91 12.64 -10.23
CA LEU A 446 3.66 12.13 -11.38
C LEU A 446 4.67 11.06 -10.96
N ALA A 447 5.41 11.30 -9.87
CA ALA A 447 6.38 10.34 -9.35
C ALA A 447 5.70 9.06 -8.86
N ALA A 448 4.58 9.15 -8.15
CA ALA A 448 3.81 7.98 -7.76
C ALA A 448 3.30 7.20 -8.99
N GLN A 449 2.68 7.91 -9.95
CA GLN A 449 2.04 7.32 -11.12
C GLN A 449 3.05 6.62 -12.05
N ILE A 450 4.24 7.17 -12.24
CA ILE A 450 5.30 6.50 -13.03
C ILE A 450 5.65 5.13 -12.45
N GLY A 451 5.69 5.02 -11.12
CA GLY A 451 5.96 3.76 -10.45
C GLY A 451 4.78 2.79 -10.52
N THR A 452 3.56 3.28 -10.25
CA THR A 452 2.38 2.42 -10.12
C THR A 452 1.70 2.09 -11.44
N ALA A 453 1.87 2.90 -12.50
CA ALA A 453 1.16 2.74 -13.76
C ALA A 453 1.35 1.37 -14.43
N PRO A 454 2.56 0.78 -14.50
CA PRO A 454 2.72 -0.56 -15.09
C PRO A 454 1.93 -1.64 -14.33
N LEU A 455 1.93 -1.60 -12.99
CA LEU A 455 1.13 -2.52 -12.16
C LEU A 455 -0.36 -2.23 -12.25
N SER A 456 -0.76 -0.96 -12.29
CA SER A 456 -2.16 -0.58 -12.45
C SER A 456 -2.72 -1.05 -13.80
N ALA A 457 -1.95 -0.90 -14.88
CA ALA A 457 -2.32 -1.41 -16.19
C ALA A 457 -2.38 -2.95 -16.21
N TYR A 458 -1.45 -3.63 -15.51
CA TYR A 458 -1.44 -5.09 -15.41
C TYR A 458 -2.64 -5.66 -14.65
N TYR A 459 -3.03 -5.06 -13.52
CA TYR A 459 -4.09 -5.61 -12.65
C TYR A 459 -5.48 -5.03 -12.91
N PHE A 460 -5.57 -3.75 -13.25
CA PHE A 460 -6.86 -3.06 -13.43
C PHE A 460 -7.22 -2.83 -14.89
N HIS A 461 -6.32 -3.19 -15.82
CA HIS A 461 -6.51 -3.06 -17.27
C HIS A 461 -6.86 -1.64 -17.73
N GLN A 462 -6.41 -0.64 -16.98
CA GLN A 462 -6.69 0.75 -17.25
C GLN A 462 -5.59 1.67 -16.72
N PHE A 463 -5.51 2.85 -17.34
CA PHE A 463 -4.67 3.95 -16.91
C PHE A 463 -5.50 5.22 -16.84
N SER A 464 -5.41 5.95 -15.74
CA SER A 464 -6.12 7.22 -15.59
C SER A 464 -5.32 8.34 -16.27
N ASN A 465 -5.93 9.01 -17.25
CA ASN A 465 -5.32 10.15 -17.94
C ASN A 465 -5.47 11.45 -17.14
N VAL A 466 -6.49 11.52 -16.28
CA VAL A 466 -6.82 12.68 -15.44
C VAL A 466 -6.20 12.64 -14.05
N PHE A 467 -5.33 11.66 -13.76
CA PHE A 467 -4.73 11.43 -12.43
C PHE A 467 -4.10 12.70 -11.80
N TRP A 468 -3.50 13.57 -12.62
CA TRP A 468 -2.84 14.78 -12.13
C TRP A 468 -3.85 15.83 -11.69
N LEU A 469 -4.95 15.96 -12.42
CA LEU A 469 -6.03 16.90 -12.11
C LEU A 469 -6.87 16.39 -10.94
N SER A 470 -7.19 15.10 -10.95
CA SER A 470 -7.93 14.46 -9.85
C SER A 470 -7.14 14.53 -8.54
N ASN A 471 -5.84 14.24 -8.56
CA ASN A 471 -5.02 14.36 -7.35
C ASN A 471 -4.85 15.80 -6.88
N LEU A 472 -4.79 16.78 -7.80
CA LEU A 472 -4.72 18.18 -7.43
C LEU A 472 -5.98 18.66 -6.70
N LEU A 473 -7.15 18.17 -7.10
CA LEU A 473 -8.43 18.61 -6.54
C LEU A 473 -8.87 17.78 -5.33
N LEU A 474 -8.76 16.44 -5.42
CA LEU A 474 -9.35 15.52 -4.45
C LEU A 474 -8.41 15.19 -3.27
N VAL A 475 -7.09 15.11 -3.48
CA VAL A 475 -6.15 14.83 -2.37
C VAL A 475 -6.19 15.93 -1.30
N PRO A 476 -6.19 17.24 -1.65
CA PRO A 476 -6.33 18.29 -0.65
C PRO A 476 -7.66 18.26 0.09
N LEU A 477 -8.74 17.78 -0.55
CA LEU A 477 -10.06 17.61 0.07
C LEU A 477 -10.11 16.38 1.01
N ALA A 478 -9.34 15.34 0.74
CA ALA A 478 -9.30 14.15 1.60
C ALA A 478 -8.78 14.47 3.02
N LEU A 479 -7.87 15.45 3.16
CA LEU A 479 -7.35 15.91 4.46
C LEU A 479 -8.45 16.46 5.39
N PRO A 480 -9.17 17.55 5.05
CA PRO A 480 -10.23 18.09 5.90
C PRO A 480 -11.37 17.09 6.09
N LEU A 481 -11.68 16.25 5.09
CA LEU A 481 -12.67 15.17 5.26
C LEU A 481 -12.27 14.21 6.39
N THR A 482 -11.00 13.80 6.43
CA THR A 482 -10.50 12.92 7.50
C THR A 482 -10.56 13.62 8.86
N TYR A 483 -10.15 14.89 8.94
CA TYR A 483 -10.21 15.68 10.18
C TYR A 483 -11.65 15.86 10.69
N LEU A 484 -12.57 16.29 9.82
CA LEU A 484 -13.98 16.48 10.14
C LEU A 484 -14.65 15.15 10.52
N GLY A 485 -14.34 14.07 9.80
CA GLY A 485 -14.82 12.73 10.11
C GLY A 485 -14.43 12.25 11.50
N ILE A 486 -13.16 12.44 11.89
CA ILE A 486 -12.70 12.08 13.24
C ILE A 486 -13.31 13.01 14.29
N ALA A 487 -13.37 14.31 14.01
CA ALA A 487 -13.98 15.28 14.92
C ALA A 487 -15.45 14.94 15.18
N LEU A 488 -16.21 14.57 14.15
CA LEU A 488 -17.59 14.13 14.27
C LEU A 488 -17.69 12.86 15.13
N LEU A 489 -16.84 11.85 14.94
CA LEU A 489 -16.86 10.64 15.77
C LEU A 489 -16.59 10.90 17.25
N CYS A 490 -15.79 11.93 17.56
CA CYS A 490 -15.44 12.31 18.92
C CYS A 490 -16.45 13.25 19.57
N LEU A 491 -17.16 14.07 18.78
CA LEU A 491 -17.97 15.20 19.26
C LEU A 491 -19.44 15.12 18.83
N SER A 492 -19.88 14.00 18.22
CA SER A 492 -21.26 13.80 17.74
C SER A 492 -22.30 13.98 18.84
N ASP A 493 -21.95 13.63 20.07
CA ASP A 493 -22.88 13.61 21.20
C ASP A 493 -23.15 15.03 21.76
N LEU A 494 -22.46 16.06 21.25
CA LEU A 494 -22.65 17.45 21.66
C LEU A 494 -23.76 18.13 20.82
N PRO A 495 -24.78 18.73 21.44
CA PRO A 495 -26.02 19.13 20.76
C PRO A 495 -25.83 20.22 19.69
N LEU A 496 -24.86 21.13 19.86
CA LEU A 496 -24.57 22.19 18.90
C LEU A 496 -23.46 21.81 17.91
N LEU A 497 -22.41 21.14 18.41
CA LEU A 497 -21.23 20.80 17.61
C LEU A 497 -21.45 19.61 16.69
N GLY A 498 -22.23 18.60 17.12
CA GLY A 498 -22.55 17.42 16.30
C GLY A 498 -23.22 17.79 14.98
N PRO A 499 -24.36 18.51 14.98
CA PRO A 499 -25.04 18.92 13.74
C PRO A 499 -24.20 19.84 12.86
N LEU A 500 -23.44 20.78 13.46
CA LEU A 500 -22.54 21.67 12.71
C LEU A 500 -21.45 20.88 11.98
N LEU A 501 -20.77 19.97 12.69
CA LEU A 501 -19.72 19.13 12.11
C LEU A 501 -20.28 18.20 11.04
N SER A 502 -21.47 17.63 11.26
CA SER A 502 -22.14 16.78 10.27
C SER A 502 -22.45 17.56 8.99
N SER A 503 -23.06 18.74 9.10
CA SER A 503 -23.37 19.58 7.94
C SER A 503 -22.12 20.02 7.15
N LEU A 504 -21.05 20.42 7.86
CA LEU A 504 -19.78 20.78 7.22
C LEU A 504 -19.13 19.58 6.51
N LEU A 505 -19.16 18.41 7.15
CA LEU A 505 -18.62 17.18 6.58
C LEU A 505 -19.43 16.74 5.37
N GLU A 506 -20.76 16.77 5.45
CA GLU A 506 -21.65 16.41 4.35
C GLU A 506 -21.46 17.34 3.15
N MET A 507 -21.36 18.65 3.37
CA MET A 507 -21.05 19.62 2.32
C MET A 507 -19.72 19.29 1.62
N ALA A 508 -18.68 18.98 2.39
CA ALA A 508 -17.37 18.61 1.86
C ALA A 508 -17.40 17.27 1.10
N LEU A 509 -18.15 16.27 1.59
CA LEU A 509 -18.32 14.97 0.93
C LEU A 509 -19.07 15.13 -0.39
N ARG A 510 -20.17 15.90 -0.41
CA ARG A 510 -20.93 16.20 -1.63
C ARG A 510 -20.06 16.92 -2.66
N LEU A 511 -19.21 17.86 -2.23
CA LEU A 511 -18.24 18.51 -3.12
C LEU A 511 -17.25 17.50 -3.70
N PHE A 512 -16.69 16.62 -2.87
CA PHE A 512 -15.75 15.57 -3.31
C PHE A 512 -16.40 14.63 -4.35
N ILE A 513 -17.63 14.19 -4.11
CA ILE A 513 -18.38 13.31 -5.01
C ILE A 513 -18.66 14.03 -6.34
N ARG A 514 -19.18 15.27 -6.32
CA ARG A 514 -19.46 16.05 -7.54
C ARG A 514 -18.23 16.29 -8.41
N ILE A 515 -17.08 16.59 -7.79
CA ILE A 515 -15.81 16.75 -8.51
C ILE A 515 -15.42 15.40 -9.14
N SER A 516 -15.54 14.30 -8.40
CA SER A 516 -15.21 12.95 -8.90
C SER A 516 -16.09 12.53 -10.08
N GLU A 517 -17.40 12.82 -10.02
CA GLU A 517 -18.35 12.60 -11.11
C GLU A 517 -18.00 13.40 -12.36
N SER A 518 -17.72 14.70 -12.16
CA SER A 518 -17.36 15.61 -13.24
C SER A 518 -16.05 15.22 -13.94
N LEU A 519 -15.05 14.73 -13.18
CA LEU A 519 -13.80 14.24 -13.74
C LEU A 519 -13.96 12.89 -14.45
N SER A 520 -14.82 12.01 -13.94
CA SER A 520 -15.06 10.71 -14.55
C SER A 520 -15.84 10.81 -15.86
N SER A 521 -16.68 11.84 -16.03
CA SER A 521 -17.46 12.07 -17.25
C SER A 521 -16.67 12.74 -18.37
N LEU A 522 -15.45 13.24 -18.11
CA LEU A 522 -14.60 13.82 -19.15
C LEU A 522 -14.27 12.78 -20.23
N PRO A 523 -14.27 13.17 -21.53
CA PRO A 523 -13.84 12.28 -22.59
C PRO A 523 -12.38 11.87 -22.36
N LEU A 524 -12.07 10.59 -22.57
CA LEU A 524 -10.75 10.01 -22.33
C LEU A 524 -10.25 10.13 -20.87
N SER A 525 -11.16 10.22 -19.89
CA SER A 525 -10.79 10.24 -18.45
C SER A 525 -9.87 9.07 -18.07
N SER A 526 -10.08 7.91 -18.67
CA SER A 526 -9.22 6.74 -18.58
C SER A 526 -8.97 6.10 -19.94
N THR A 527 -7.76 5.59 -20.14
CA THR A 527 -7.45 4.64 -21.20
C THR A 527 -7.74 3.24 -20.67
N GLN A 528 -8.77 2.60 -21.20
CA GLN A 528 -9.21 1.27 -20.82
C GLN A 528 -8.63 0.21 -21.76
N HIS A 529 -8.86 -1.06 -21.45
CA HIS A 529 -8.45 -2.21 -22.27
C HIS A 529 -6.94 -2.35 -22.45
N LEU A 530 -6.17 -2.01 -21.41
CA LEU A 530 -4.74 -2.26 -21.36
C LEU A 530 -4.49 -3.68 -20.84
N TYR A 531 -3.91 -4.56 -21.64
CA TYR A 531 -3.63 -5.94 -21.23
C TYR A 531 -2.13 -6.27 -21.34
N PRO A 532 -1.24 -5.55 -20.63
CA PRO A 532 0.17 -5.90 -20.65
C PRO A 532 0.36 -7.28 -20.02
N SER A 533 1.13 -8.13 -20.68
CA SER A 533 1.64 -9.37 -20.14
C SER A 533 2.66 -9.10 -19.02
N LEU A 534 2.94 -10.11 -18.20
CA LEU A 534 3.96 -10.01 -17.15
C LEU A 534 5.34 -9.60 -17.72
N ALA A 535 5.67 -10.07 -18.93
CA ALA A 535 6.91 -9.73 -19.61
C ALA A 535 6.95 -8.25 -20.00
N GLU A 536 5.86 -7.72 -20.58
CA GLU A 536 5.75 -6.31 -20.94
C GLU A 536 5.77 -5.41 -19.71
N THR A 537 5.05 -5.77 -18.63
CA THR A 537 5.11 -5.05 -17.35
C THR A 537 6.52 -5.03 -16.78
N SER A 538 7.25 -6.16 -16.86
CA SER A 538 8.64 -6.25 -16.39
C SER A 538 9.57 -5.39 -17.25
N LEU A 539 9.39 -5.40 -18.57
CA LEU A 539 10.15 -4.57 -19.50
C LEU A 539 9.92 -3.08 -19.24
N LEU A 540 8.68 -2.66 -18.97
CA LEU A 540 8.36 -1.29 -18.58
C LEU A 540 9.14 -0.87 -17.32
N TYR A 541 9.23 -1.72 -16.30
CA TYR A 541 10.03 -1.42 -15.12
C TYR A 541 11.53 -1.33 -15.43
N VAL A 542 12.07 -2.19 -16.30
CA VAL A 542 13.48 -2.12 -16.75
C VAL A 542 13.74 -0.81 -17.48
N LEU A 543 12.84 -0.39 -18.37
CA LEU A 543 12.94 0.87 -19.10
C LEU A 543 12.89 2.07 -18.16
N LEU A 544 11.95 2.08 -17.20
CA LEU A 544 11.86 3.14 -16.19
C LEU A 544 13.14 3.23 -15.35
N PHE A 545 13.65 2.10 -14.87
CA PHE A 545 14.89 2.08 -14.09
C PHE A 545 16.09 2.56 -14.94
N SER A 546 16.17 2.13 -16.20
CA SER A 546 17.22 2.58 -17.13
C SER A 546 17.14 4.09 -17.39
N LEU A 547 15.94 4.62 -17.62
CA LEU A 547 15.69 6.05 -17.76
C LEU A 547 16.12 6.83 -16.53
N PHE A 548 15.83 6.31 -15.33
CA PHE A 548 16.29 6.92 -14.08
C PHE A 548 17.83 7.01 -14.01
N PHE A 549 18.56 5.97 -14.39
CA PHE A 549 20.03 6.02 -14.42
C PHE A 549 20.56 6.97 -15.47
N LEU A 550 19.91 7.05 -16.64
CA LEU A 550 20.23 8.03 -17.67
C LEU A 550 20.07 9.47 -17.16
N LEU A 551 18.92 9.80 -16.55
CA LEU A 551 18.62 11.10 -15.92
C LEU A 551 19.58 11.46 -14.80
N ARG A 552 20.02 10.46 -14.05
CA ARG A 552 21.00 10.64 -12.98
C ARG A 552 22.42 10.86 -13.48
N SER A 553 22.77 10.38 -14.67
CA SER A 553 24.12 10.58 -15.21
C SER A 553 24.36 12.07 -15.43
N ASN A 554 25.54 12.59 -15.02
CA ASN A 554 25.90 14.01 -15.16
C ASN A 554 25.74 14.56 -16.60
N LYS A 555 25.75 13.67 -17.60
CA LYS A 555 25.56 14.02 -19.00
C LYS A 555 24.16 14.57 -19.29
N TRP A 556 23.12 14.13 -18.58
CA TRP A 556 21.77 14.63 -18.84
C TRP A 556 21.57 16.07 -18.32
N HIS A 557 22.17 16.43 -17.18
CA HIS A 557 22.16 17.86 -16.78
C HIS A 557 22.83 18.74 -17.84
N TYR A 558 23.92 18.25 -18.43
CA TYR A 558 24.60 18.91 -19.55
C TYR A 558 23.73 19.03 -20.82
N TYR A 559 23.02 17.97 -21.24
CA TYR A 559 22.16 18.05 -22.43
C TYR A 559 20.85 18.85 -22.19
N VAL A 560 20.26 18.83 -20.99
CA VAL A 560 19.11 19.70 -20.65
C VAL A 560 19.54 21.17 -20.67
N ASP A 561 20.67 21.51 -20.04
CA ASP A 561 21.20 22.88 -20.07
C ASP A 561 21.50 23.32 -21.51
N GLN A 562 22.06 22.45 -22.35
CA GLN A 562 22.30 22.74 -23.78
C GLN A 562 21.02 22.95 -24.58
N PHE A 563 19.98 22.17 -24.28
CA PHE A 563 18.68 22.23 -24.98
C PHE A 563 17.91 23.50 -24.62
N PHE A 564 17.85 23.86 -23.33
CA PHE A 564 17.16 25.08 -22.88
C PHE A 564 17.97 26.37 -23.10
N ARG A 565 19.31 26.32 -23.09
CA ARG A 565 20.16 27.51 -23.30
C ARG A 565 20.50 27.80 -24.75
N GLY A 566 19.85 27.14 -25.73
CA GLY A 566 19.93 27.47 -27.15
C GLY A 566 21.32 27.86 -27.64
N ARG A 567 22.19 26.85 -27.88
CA ARG A 567 23.53 27.00 -28.50
C ARG A 567 24.29 28.28 -28.13
N ARG A 568 25.17 28.20 -27.12
CA ARG A 568 26.43 28.96 -27.16
C ARG A 568 27.61 27.99 -27.07
N LYS A 569 28.25 27.82 -28.24
CA LYS A 569 29.56 27.22 -28.54
C LYS A 569 30.26 26.51 -27.36
N VAL A 570 30.34 25.18 -27.43
CA VAL A 570 31.33 24.43 -26.65
C VAL A 570 32.56 24.19 -27.54
N ILE A 571 33.63 24.89 -27.18
CA ILE A 571 35.00 24.52 -27.57
C ILE A 571 35.34 23.25 -26.79
N TRP A 572 35.73 22.21 -27.52
CA TRP A 572 36.25 20.98 -26.94
C TRP A 572 37.54 21.27 -26.17
N LYS A 573 37.56 20.96 -24.87
CA LYS A 573 38.81 20.56 -24.20
C LYS A 573 38.59 19.21 -23.55
N LEU A 574 39.14 18.20 -24.22
CA LEU A 574 39.48 16.90 -23.68
C LEU A 574 40.52 17.08 -22.57
N GLN A 575 40.22 16.59 -21.37
CA GLN A 575 41.18 16.02 -20.43
C GLN A 575 40.45 15.11 -19.44
#